data_AF-A0AAD1WHA8-F1
#
_entry.id   AF-A0AAD1WHA8-F1
#
_cell.length_a   1.000
_cell.length_b   1.000
_cell.length_c   1.000
_cell.angle_alpha   90.00
_cell.angle_beta   90.00
_cell.angle_gamma   90.00
#
_symmetry.space_group_name_H-M   'P 1'
#
loop_
_entity.id
_entity.type
_entity.pdbx_description
1 polymer ?
#
loop_
_entity_poly.entity_id
_entity_poly.type
_entity_poly.pdbx_seq_one_letter_code
_entity_poly.pdbx_strand_id
1 'polypeptide(L)'
;MVATRAQGGMGLPDVKGYYRAAQIAPLIAASHRSTPMTWVELEKHRTEGISLPAVAWMPPKHRPKAPEMLPTTTLTLSVWDDYRKNKGNMSPISPATPIESIQHLIPNFKHKLWHRHGILTLSQVLQGTKLKQFKDICEEFRIPTTATFSYNQLQSWINLHNSQQTVRPPDPHWLKLTEICTKTKPATKIISTIYTSEKTDTHAKHYQNRETQLPPLEVLKKPLQPMSTHPFLNHNMIHAHHTSTPNTHSSPYPPHSPSPPSLSQRLPTMPTIQIDTPKPH
;
A
#
# COMPACT_ATOMS: atom_id res chain seq x y z
N MET A 1 -8.62 -19.16 5.14
CA MET A 1 -9.31 -19.38 3.86
C MET A 1 -10.70 -18.75 3.97
N VAL A 2 -11.12 -17.94 3.00
CA VAL A 2 -12.53 -17.51 2.92
C VAL A 2 -13.21 -18.49 1.96
N ALA A 3 -14.07 -19.36 2.48
CA ALA A 3 -14.82 -20.31 1.66
C ALA A 3 -15.68 -19.57 0.63
N THR A 4 -15.66 -20.02 -0.62
CA THR A 4 -16.49 -19.41 -1.67
C THR A 4 -17.97 -19.67 -1.40
N ARG A 5 -18.85 -18.82 -1.95
CA ARG A 5 -20.31 -19.02 -1.81
C ARG A 5 -20.76 -20.38 -2.35
N ALA A 6 -20.06 -20.89 -3.37
CA ALA A 6 -20.27 -22.23 -3.94
C ALA A 6 -19.85 -23.37 -2.99
N GLN A 7 -19.02 -23.09 -1.99
CA GLN A 7 -18.56 -24.05 -0.97
C GLN A 7 -19.30 -23.88 0.37
N GLY A 8 -20.47 -23.22 0.37
CA GLY A 8 -21.25 -22.99 1.59
C GLY A 8 -20.68 -21.90 2.51
N GLY A 9 -19.71 -21.10 2.05
CA GLY A 9 -19.25 -19.92 2.78
C GLY A 9 -20.26 -18.77 2.70
N MET A 10 -20.26 -17.87 3.69
CA MET A 10 -21.12 -16.66 3.71
C MET A 10 -20.88 -15.70 2.53
N GLY A 11 -19.91 -15.97 1.64
CA GLY A 11 -19.57 -15.10 0.52
C GLY A 11 -19.01 -13.74 0.95
N LEU A 12 -18.53 -13.63 2.21
CA LEU A 12 -18.02 -12.39 2.76
C LEU A 12 -16.76 -11.95 2.02
N PRO A 13 -16.60 -10.64 1.76
CA PRO A 13 -15.34 -10.12 1.25
C PRO A 13 -14.22 -10.43 2.24
N ASP A 14 -13.01 -10.71 1.72
CA ASP A 14 -11.78 -10.66 2.52
C ASP A 14 -11.69 -9.28 3.21
N VAL A 15 -12.06 -9.26 4.50
CA VAL A 15 -12.11 -8.04 5.32
C VAL A 15 -10.71 -7.45 5.48
N LYS A 16 -9.66 -8.29 5.50
CA LYS A 16 -8.28 -7.84 5.64
C LYS A 16 -7.80 -7.12 4.38
N GLY A 17 -8.07 -7.68 3.20
CA GLY A 17 -7.78 -7.03 1.93
C GLY A 17 -8.57 -5.73 1.77
N TYR A 18 -9.86 -5.74 2.12
CA TYR A 18 -10.69 -4.53 2.08
C TYR A 18 -10.17 -3.43 3.03
N TYR A 19 -9.79 -3.81 4.25
CA TYR A 19 -9.19 -2.90 5.22
C TYR A 19 -7.90 -2.28 4.68
N ARG A 20 -7.00 -3.08 4.09
CA ARG A 20 -5.76 -2.57 3.46
C ARG A 20 -6.07 -1.60 2.33
N ALA A 21 -6.99 -1.97 1.44
CA ALA A 21 -7.43 -1.11 0.35
C ALA A 21 -8.01 0.22 0.86
N ALA A 22 -8.81 0.18 1.93
CA ALA A 22 -9.38 1.36 2.56
C ALA A 22 -8.32 2.27 3.21
N GLN A 23 -7.27 1.70 3.81
CA GLN A 23 -6.16 2.46 4.38
C GLN A 23 -5.27 3.10 3.31
N ILE A 24 -5.02 2.40 2.20
CA ILE A 24 -4.13 2.89 1.13
C ILE A 24 -4.82 3.91 0.22
N ALA A 25 -6.14 3.78 0.00
CA ALA A 25 -6.89 4.65 -0.90
C ALA A 25 -6.73 6.16 -0.62
N PRO A 26 -6.76 6.64 0.64
CA PRO A 26 -6.47 8.03 0.99
C PRO A 26 -5.08 8.51 0.51
N LEU A 27 -4.03 7.70 0.64
CA LEU A 27 -2.68 8.07 0.15
C LEU A 27 -2.64 8.18 -1.38
N ILE A 28 -3.30 7.25 -2.08
CA ILE A 28 -3.42 7.30 -3.53
C ILE A 28 -4.20 8.56 -3.91
N ALA A 29 -5.36 8.79 -3.30
CA ALA A 29 -6.16 9.98 -3.56
C ALA A 29 -5.38 11.28 -3.29
N ALA A 30 -4.53 11.32 -2.25
CA ALA A 30 -3.69 12.47 -1.94
C ALA A 30 -2.62 12.74 -3.02
N SER A 31 -2.26 11.71 -3.80
CA SER A 31 -1.34 11.84 -4.94
C SER A 31 -2.01 12.51 -6.15
N HIS A 32 -3.35 12.52 -6.21
CA HIS A 32 -4.12 13.15 -7.26
C HIS A 32 -4.48 14.60 -6.86
N ARG A 33 -3.99 15.57 -7.63
CA ARG A 33 -4.17 17.01 -7.35
C ARG A 33 -5.61 17.52 -7.53
N SER A 34 -6.49 16.73 -8.13
CA SER A 34 -7.83 17.17 -8.54
C SER A 34 -8.83 17.26 -7.39
N THR A 35 -8.55 16.64 -6.25
CA THR A 35 -9.53 16.50 -5.18
C THR A 35 -8.94 16.99 -3.86
N PRO A 36 -9.24 18.23 -3.43
CA PRO A 36 -8.84 18.68 -2.11
C PRO A 36 -9.56 17.81 -1.08
N MET A 37 -8.77 17.12 -0.26
CA MET A 37 -9.27 16.36 0.88
C MET A 37 -8.91 17.11 2.14
N THR A 38 -9.90 17.50 2.92
CA THR A 38 -9.73 18.29 4.15
C THR A 38 -8.70 17.68 5.10
N TRP A 39 -8.67 16.35 5.24
CA TRP A 39 -7.69 15.69 6.10
C TRP A 39 -6.25 15.80 5.57
N VAL A 40 -6.03 15.88 4.26
CA VAL A 40 -4.69 16.10 3.67
C VAL A 40 -4.21 17.52 3.96
N GLU A 41 -5.13 18.49 3.96
CA GLU A 41 -4.82 19.88 4.30
C GLU A 41 -4.41 20.02 5.78
N LEU A 42 -5.12 19.33 6.68
CA LEU A 42 -4.73 19.25 8.10
C LEU A 42 -3.32 18.68 8.27
N GLU A 43 -2.96 17.70 7.43
CA GLU A 43 -1.65 17.05 7.47
C GLU A 43 -0.52 17.92 6.96
N LYS A 44 -0.79 18.71 5.91
CA LYS A 44 0.19 19.63 5.31
C LYS A 44 0.75 20.61 6.33
N HIS A 45 -0.04 21.02 7.32
CA HIS A 45 0.41 21.91 8.39
C HIS A 45 1.36 21.24 9.38
N ARG A 46 1.33 19.90 9.47
CA ARG A 46 2.14 19.14 10.43
C ARG A 46 3.39 18.51 9.81
N THR A 47 3.42 18.29 8.50
CA THR A 47 4.55 17.64 7.79
C THR A 47 5.68 18.58 7.36
N GLU A 48 5.83 19.75 8.01
CA GLU A 48 6.90 20.74 7.73
C GLU A 48 7.07 21.12 6.25
N GLY A 49 5.96 21.14 5.50
CA GLY A 49 5.97 21.48 4.08
C GLY A 49 6.29 20.32 3.13
N ILE A 50 6.50 19.09 3.63
CA ILE A 50 6.59 17.88 2.81
C ILE A 50 5.19 17.42 2.43
N SER A 51 4.96 17.14 1.15
CA SER A 51 3.65 16.61 0.73
C SER A 51 3.40 15.19 1.27
N LEU A 52 2.17 14.90 1.69
CA LEU A 52 1.80 13.56 2.17
C LEU A 52 2.12 12.43 1.17
N PRO A 53 1.90 12.60 -0.14
CA PRO A 53 2.40 11.63 -1.13
C PRO A 53 3.91 11.41 -1.01
N ALA A 54 4.72 12.45 -0.89
CA ALA A 54 6.17 12.29 -0.75
C ALA A 54 6.54 11.48 0.50
N VAL A 55 5.86 11.70 1.63
CA VAL A 55 6.07 10.94 2.88
C VAL A 55 5.85 9.43 2.67
N ALA A 56 4.82 9.03 1.91
CA ALA A 56 4.53 7.62 1.63
C ALA A 56 5.65 6.92 0.84
N TRP A 57 6.41 7.65 0.04
CA TRP A 57 7.50 7.10 -0.77
C TRP A 57 8.87 7.18 -0.07
N MET A 58 9.00 7.99 0.98
CA MET A 58 10.21 8.10 1.79
C MET A 58 10.49 6.82 2.60
N PRO A 59 11.78 6.50 2.88
CA PRO A 59 12.14 5.47 3.83
C PRO A 59 11.58 5.79 5.22
N PRO A 60 11.06 4.81 5.99
CA PRO A 60 10.45 5.06 7.29
C PRO A 60 11.32 5.88 8.25
N LYS A 61 12.65 5.67 8.21
CA LYS A 61 13.63 6.41 9.02
C LYS A 61 13.71 7.92 8.75
N HIS A 62 13.24 8.38 7.60
CA HIS A 62 13.29 9.78 7.18
C HIS A 62 11.94 10.50 7.30
N ARG A 63 10.86 9.80 7.68
CA ARG A 63 9.54 10.42 7.83
C ARG A 63 9.47 11.27 9.10
N PRO A 64 8.64 12.33 9.12
CA PRO A 64 8.29 13.04 10.34
C PRO A 64 7.82 12.05 11.42
N LYS A 65 8.13 12.31 12.68
CA LYS A 65 7.77 11.43 13.80
C LYS A 65 6.63 12.05 14.60
N ALA A 66 5.89 11.23 15.35
CA ALA A 66 4.92 11.76 16.29
C ALA A 66 5.61 12.77 17.26
N PRO A 67 4.97 13.91 17.58
CA PRO A 67 3.57 14.27 17.35
C PRO A 67 3.25 14.97 16.00
N GLU A 68 4.20 15.06 15.08
CA GLU A 68 4.11 15.81 13.81
C GLU A 68 3.19 15.14 12.76
N MET A 69 2.63 13.96 13.03
CA MET A 69 1.67 13.30 12.14
C MET A 69 0.43 12.89 12.92
N LEU A 70 -0.75 12.92 12.28
CA LEU A 70 -1.94 12.37 12.90
C LEU A 70 -1.79 10.85 13.08
N PRO A 71 -2.42 10.27 14.11
CA PRO A 71 -2.44 8.82 14.32
C PRO A 71 -2.94 8.04 13.11
N THR A 72 -3.96 8.56 12.42
CA THR A 72 -4.52 7.96 11.20
C THR A 72 -3.49 7.88 10.08
N THR A 73 -2.70 8.94 9.87
CA THR A 73 -1.61 8.98 8.89
C THR A 73 -0.52 7.98 9.23
N THR A 74 -0.13 7.92 10.51
CA THR A 74 0.86 6.95 11.00
C THR A 74 0.41 5.51 10.76
N LEU A 75 -0.84 5.18 11.08
CA LEU A 75 -1.42 3.86 10.82
C LEU A 75 -1.46 3.54 9.32
N THR A 76 -1.90 4.50 8.51
CA THR A 76 -1.99 4.38 7.06
C THR A 76 -0.62 4.11 6.43
N LEU A 77 0.41 4.84 6.85
CA LEU A 77 1.80 4.66 6.41
C LEU A 77 2.37 3.31 6.83
N SER A 78 2.05 2.83 8.03
CA SER A 78 2.44 1.49 8.50
C SER A 78 1.82 0.39 7.62
N VAL A 79 0.52 0.50 7.34
CA VAL A 79 -0.17 -0.44 6.43
C VAL A 79 0.41 -0.37 5.01
N TRP A 80 0.77 0.82 4.53
CA TRP A 80 1.42 1.02 3.25
C TRP A 80 2.81 0.37 3.19
N ASP A 81 3.62 0.48 4.23
CA ASP A 81 4.95 -0.15 4.29
C ASP A 81 4.84 -1.68 4.30
N ASP A 82 3.94 -2.21 5.14
CA ASP A 82 3.64 -3.64 5.17
C ASP A 82 3.17 -4.13 3.81
N TYR A 83 2.31 -3.35 3.16
CA TYR A 83 1.82 -3.65 1.85
C TYR A 83 2.95 -3.68 0.81
N ARG A 84 3.82 -2.67 0.80
CA ARG A 84 5.00 -2.60 -0.09
C ARG A 84 5.94 -3.78 0.13
N LYS A 85 6.24 -4.12 1.39
CA LYS A 85 7.13 -5.22 1.76
C LYS A 85 6.58 -6.58 1.32
N ASN A 86 5.27 -6.79 1.43
CA ASN A 86 4.63 -8.08 1.17
C ASN A 86 4.31 -8.33 -0.31
N LYS A 87 4.10 -7.27 -1.11
CA LYS A 87 3.55 -7.37 -2.48
C LYS A 87 4.52 -7.01 -3.59
N GLY A 88 5.77 -6.68 -3.30
CA GLY A 88 6.78 -6.51 -4.34
C GLY A 88 8.13 -6.28 -3.71
N ASN A 89 9.18 -6.83 -4.35
CA ASN A 89 10.53 -6.31 -4.12
C ASN A 89 10.44 -4.80 -4.18
N MET A 90 10.93 -4.13 -3.12
CA MET A 90 11.00 -2.68 -3.03
C MET A 90 11.87 -2.14 -4.16
N SER A 91 11.36 -2.12 -5.40
CA SER A 91 11.99 -1.30 -6.42
C SER A 91 11.86 0.12 -5.88
N PRO A 92 12.98 0.76 -5.54
CA PRO A 92 12.92 2.11 -5.03
C PRO A 92 12.49 3.06 -6.16
N ILE A 93 12.57 2.60 -7.42
CA ILE A 93 12.22 3.31 -8.63
C ILE A 93 10.77 3.00 -9.02
N SER A 94 9.82 3.39 -8.18
CA SER A 94 8.42 3.42 -8.60
C SER A 94 8.19 4.65 -9.48
N PRO A 95 7.54 4.53 -10.65
CA PRO A 95 7.13 5.68 -11.45
C PRO A 95 6.24 6.66 -10.68
N ALA A 96 5.49 6.16 -9.69
CA ALA A 96 4.62 6.98 -8.84
C ALA A 96 5.39 7.78 -7.76
N THR A 97 6.69 7.55 -7.57
CA THR A 97 7.50 8.26 -6.58
C THR A 97 7.55 9.76 -6.90
N PRO A 98 7.14 10.65 -5.98
CA PRO A 98 7.25 12.09 -6.13
C PRO A 98 8.71 12.53 -6.15
N ILE A 99 9.05 13.46 -7.04
CA ILE A 99 10.39 14.06 -7.15
C ILE A 99 10.85 14.69 -5.82
N GLU A 100 9.92 15.26 -5.07
CA GLU A 100 10.16 15.81 -3.74
C GLU A 100 10.74 14.77 -2.77
N SER A 101 10.27 13.52 -2.82
CA SER A 101 10.74 12.46 -1.92
C SER A 101 12.18 12.02 -2.22
N ILE A 102 12.69 12.29 -3.43
CA ILE A 102 14.02 11.85 -3.88
C ILE A 102 15.15 12.50 -3.09
N GLN A 103 14.94 13.71 -2.54
CA GLN A 103 15.96 14.36 -1.71
C GLN A 103 16.36 13.55 -0.47
N HIS A 104 15.47 12.67 0.00
CA HIS A 104 15.71 11.78 1.14
C HIS A 104 16.37 10.46 0.72
N LEU A 105 16.47 10.21 -0.58
CA LEU A 105 17.08 9.03 -1.18
C LEU A 105 18.46 9.36 -1.79
N ILE A 106 18.61 10.58 -2.30
CA ILE A 106 19.79 11.09 -2.98
C ILE A 106 20.23 12.39 -2.29
N PRO A 107 21.39 12.40 -1.62
CA PRO A 107 21.92 13.60 -0.98
C PRO A 107 22.09 14.77 -1.97
N ASN A 108 21.74 15.98 -1.52
CA ASN A 108 21.87 17.23 -2.29
C ASN A 108 21.08 17.28 -3.60
N PHE A 109 20.09 16.41 -3.78
CA PHE A 109 19.26 16.41 -4.98
C PHE A 109 18.37 17.67 -5.03
N LYS A 110 18.49 18.44 -6.12
CA LYS A 110 17.81 19.74 -6.31
C LYS A 110 16.33 19.60 -6.73
N HIS A 111 15.53 18.85 -5.95
CA HIS A 111 14.11 18.57 -6.29
C HIS A 111 13.27 19.83 -6.56
N LYS A 112 13.52 20.95 -5.87
CA LYS A 112 12.80 22.23 -6.08
C LYS A 112 12.93 22.75 -7.52
N LEU A 113 14.10 22.55 -8.14
CA LEU A 113 14.32 22.94 -9.53
C LEU A 113 13.40 22.13 -10.46
N TRP A 114 13.40 20.81 -10.31
CA TRP A 114 12.59 19.90 -11.12
C TRP A 114 11.09 20.16 -10.93
N HIS A 115 10.66 20.38 -9.69
CA HIS A 115 9.27 20.71 -9.35
C HIS A 115 8.82 22.03 -9.99
N ARG A 116 9.67 23.07 -10.01
CA ARG A 116 9.37 24.37 -10.67
C ARG A 116 9.11 24.21 -12.17
N HIS A 117 9.74 23.23 -12.81
CA HIS A 117 9.57 22.90 -14.22
C HIS A 117 8.43 21.90 -14.49
N GLY A 118 7.57 21.64 -13.50
CA GLY A 118 6.40 20.78 -13.66
C GLY A 118 6.69 19.27 -13.57
N ILE A 119 7.90 18.89 -13.17
CA ILE A 119 8.25 17.48 -12.94
C ILE A 119 7.95 17.14 -11.48
N LEU A 120 6.91 16.36 -11.29
CA LEU A 120 6.30 16.03 -10.00
C LEU A 120 6.57 14.59 -9.58
N THR A 121 6.63 13.66 -10.53
CA THR A 121 6.83 12.23 -10.28
C THR A 121 7.90 11.65 -11.22
N LEU A 122 8.46 10.50 -10.84
CA LEU A 122 9.41 9.78 -11.68
C LEU A 122 8.81 9.32 -13.02
N SER A 123 7.49 9.08 -13.09
CA SER A 123 6.82 8.67 -14.32
C SER A 123 6.99 9.65 -15.49
N GLN A 124 7.21 10.93 -15.19
CA GLN A 124 7.39 11.98 -16.20
C GLN A 124 8.78 11.95 -16.83
N VAL A 125 9.78 11.42 -16.12
CA VAL A 125 11.18 11.37 -16.55
C VAL A 125 11.65 9.97 -16.89
N LEU A 126 10.86 8.95 -16.57
CA LEU A 126 11.11 7.56 -16.93
C LEU A 126 10.42 7.20 -18.25
N GLN A 127 11.07 6.34 -19.01
CA GLN A 127 10.49 5.58 -20.12
C GLN A 127 10.60 4.10 -19.77
N GLY A 128 9.50 3.52 -19.26
CA GLY A 128 9.52 2.19 -18.65
C GLY A 128 10.37 2.18 -17.36
N THR A 129 11.46 1.42 -17.35
CA THR A 129 12.39 1.32 -16.20
C THR A 129 13.66 2.15 -16.36
N LYS A 130 13.82 2.87 -17.49
CA LYS A 130 14.99 3.68 -17.80
C LYS A 130 14.66 5.16 -17.74
N LEU A 131 15.63 5.97 -17.35
CA LEU A 131 15.53 7.43 -17.40
C LEU A 131 15.59 7.88 -18.87
N LYS A 132 14.71 8.81 -19.27
CA LYS A 132 14.78 9.52 -20.57
C LYS A 132 16.13 10.22 -20.71
N GLN A 133 16.57 10.48 -21.94
CA GLN A 133 17.81 11.23 -22.12
C GLN A 133 17.64 12.65 -21.57
N PHE A 134 18.71 13.22 -21.03
CA PHE A 134 18.65 14.57 -20.45
C PHE A 134 18.17 15.62 -21.47
N LYS A 135 18.59 15.48 -22.73
CA LYS A 135 18.16 16.34 -23.83
C LYS A 135 16.63 16.33 -23.99
N ASP A 136 16.01 15.15 -24.01
CA ASP A 136 14.56 15.00 -24.15
C ASP A 136 13.82 15.65 -22.96
N ILE A 137 14.32 15.47 -21.73
CA ILE A 137 13.75 16.09 -20.53
C ILE A 137 13.88 17.62 -20.58
N CYS A 138 15.02 18.15 -21.05
CA CYS A 138 15.23 19.57 -21.24
C CYS A 138 14.27 20.15 -22.28
N GLU A 139 14.03 19.45 -23.39
CA GLU A 139 13.11 19.89 -24.44
C GLU A 139 11.65 19.85 -23.95
N GLU A 140 11.23 18.77 -23.27
CA GLU A 140 9.85 18.57 -22.81
C GLU A 140 9.47 19.50 -21.65
N PHE A 141 10.34 19.66 -20.65
CA PHE A 141 10.04 20.41 -19.41
C PHE A 141 10.75 21.77 -19.33
N ARG A 142 11.51 22.14 -20.36
CA ARG A 142 12.30 23.39 -20.41
C ARG A 142 13.24 23.52 -19.21
N ILE A 143 13.80 22.40 -18.73
CA ILE A 143 14.75 22.38 -17.62
C ILE A 143 16.10 22.97 -18.07
N PRO A 144 16.74 23.82 -17.24
CA PRO A 144 18.05 24.39 -17.58
C PRO A 144 19.15 23.33 -17.56
N THR A 145 20.17 23.53 -18.38
CA THR A 145 21.37 22.67 -18.45
C THR A 145 22.14 22.61 -17.12
N THR A 146 21.96 23.60 -16.24
CA THR A 146 22.50 23.58 -14.87
C THR A 146 21.96 22.44 -14.00
N ALA A 147 20.88 21.78 -14.42
CA ALA A 147 20.32 20.59 -13.78
C ALA A 147 21.08 19.29 -14.10
N THR A 148 22.08 19.31 -14.98
CA THR A 148 22.84 18.13 -15.43
C THR A 148 23.38 17.31 -14.25
N PHE A 149 23.91 17.97 -13.22
CA PHE A 149 24.41 17.29 -12.02
C PHE A 149 23.30 16.49 -11.31
N SER A 150 22.14 17.10 -11.06
CA SER A 150 21.00 16.40 -10.44
C SER A 150 20.43 15.28 -11.33
N TYR A 151 20.49 15.44 -12.66
CA TYR A 151 20.14 14.37 -13.59
C TYR A 151 21.09 13.19 -13.47
N ASN A 152 22.40 13.42 -13.43
CA ASN A 152 23.41 12.37 -13.27
C ASN A 152 23.28 11.66 -11.91
N GLN A 153 22.95 12.39 -10.84
CA GLN A 153 22.66 11.79 -9.54
C GLN A 153 21.46 10.83 -9.64
N LEU A 154 20.37 11.27 -10.27
CA LEU A 154 19.18 10.46 -10.46
C LEU A 154 19.46 9.24 -11.33
N GLN A 155 20.21 9.42 -12.43
CA GLN A 155 20.59 8.33 -13.33
C GLN A 155 21.46 7.28 -12.62
N SER A 156 22.49 7.72 -11.88
CA SER A 156 23.36 6.84 -11.09
C SER A 156 22.54 6.03 -10.07
N TRP A 157 21.63 6.71 -9.37
CA TRP A 157 20.75 6.08 -8.39
C TRP A 157 19.79 5.07 -9.04
N ILE A 158 19.19 5.38 -10.19
CA ILE A 158 18.34 4.45 -10.93
C ILE A 158 19.15 3.22 -11.37
N ASN A 159 20.34 3.43 -11.92
CA ASN A 159 21.19 2.33 -12.40
C ASN A 159 21.62 1.40 -11.25
N LEU A 160 21.97 1.96 -10.10
CA LEU A 160 22.32 1.20 -8.90
C LEU A 160 21.19 0.29 -8.42
N HIS A 161 19.94 0.76 -8.48
CA HIS A 161 18.81 -0.03 -7.99
C HIS A 161 18.22 -0.96 -9.05
N ASN A 162 18.35 -0.63 -10.34
CA ASN A 162 18.04 -1.55 -11.43
C ASN A 162 19.00 -2.75 -11.43
N SER A 163 20.28 -2.57 -11.09
CA SER A 163 21.23 -3.69 -10.97
C SER A 163 20.99 -4.57 -9.74
N GLN A 164 20.39 -4.00 -8.68
CA GLN A 164 20.02 -4.71 -7.45
C GLN A 164 18.64 -5.38 -7.51
N GLN A 165 17.80 -5.04 -8.50
CA GLN A 165 16.53 -5.73 -8.69
C GLN A 165 16.81 -7.20 -9.03
N THR A 166 16.56 -8.07 -8.06
CA THR A 166 16.59 -9.53 -8.28
C THR A 166 15.61 -9.89 -9.40
N VAL A 167 15.96 -10.94 -10.15
CA VAL A 167 15.35 -11.47 -11.41
C VAL A 167 13.81 -11.62 -11.40
N ARG A 168 13.15 -11.40 -10.27
CA ARG A 168 11.70 -11.49 -10.16
C ARG A 168 11.04 -10.27 -10.81
N PRO A 169 10.16 -10.46 -11.81
CA PRO A 169 9.40 -9.37 -12.39
C PRO A 169 8.57 -8.66 -11.31
N PRO A 170 8.33 -7.35 -11.45
CA PRO A 170 7.44 -6.62 -10.55
C PRO A 170 6.09 -7.32 -10.48
N ASP A 171 5.52 -7.42 -9.27
CA ASP A 171 4.19 -7.98 -9.10
C ASP A 171 3.19 -7.19 -9.98
N PRO A 172 2.40 -7.84 -10.86
CA PRO A 172 1.41 -7.16 -11.70
C PRO A 172 0.47 -6.26 -10.91
N HIS A 173 0.20 -6.62 -9.66
CA HIS A 173 -0.57 -5.83 -8.71
C HIS A 173 0.08 -4.49 -8.39
N TRP A 174 1.39 -4.52 -8.13
CA TRP A 174 2.19 -3.34 -7.87
C TRP A 174 2.19 -2.40 -9.08
N LEU A 175 2.35 -2.95 -10.29
CA LEU A 175 2.27 -2.18 -11.53
C LEU A 175 0.92 -1.48 -11.67
N LYS A 176 -0.18 -2.20 -11.44
CA LYS A 176 -1.53 -1.62 -11.50
C LYS A 176 -1.74 -0.50 -10.47
N LEU A 177 -1.20 -0.64 -9.26
CA LEU A 177 -1.21 0.45 -8.28
C LEU A 177 -0.41 1.66 -8.76
N THR A 178 0.80 1.45 -9.27
CA THR A 178 1.63 2.57 -9.77
C THR A 178 0.95 3.29 -10.93
N GLU A 179 0.23 2.55 -11.78
CA GLU A 179 -0.59 3.09 -12.86
C GLU A 179 -1.73 3.95 -12.29
N ILE A 180 -2.41 3.50 -11.23
CA ILE A 180 -3.46 4.30 -10.57
C ILE A 180 -2.88 5.59 -10.02
N CYS A 181 -1.76 5.53 -9.30
CA CYS A 181 -1.12 6.71 -8.69
C CYS A 181 -0.57 7.73 -9.70
N THR A 182 -0.28 7.31 -10.94
CA THR A 182 0.27 8.18 -11.99
C THR A 182 -0.81 8.77 -12.91
N LYS A 183 -2.07 8.34 -12.79
CA LYS A 183 -3.17 8.87 -13.59
C LYS A 183 -3.48 10.32 -13.20
N THR A 184 -3.66 11.15 -14.22
CA THR A 184 -3.99 12.58 -14.08
C THR A 184 -5.40 12.81 -13.54
N LYS A 185 -6.31 11.85 -13.73
CA LYS A 185 -7.69 11.90 -13.23
C LYS A 185 -7.87 11.01 -12.01
N PRO A 186 -8.63 11.46 -10.99
CA PRO A 186 -8.93 10.65 -9.82
C PRO A 186 -9.72 9.42 -10.26
N ALA A 187 -9.23 8.23 -9.91
CA ALA A 187 -9.99 7.02 -10.18
C ALA A 187 -11.26 7.02 -9.32
N THR A 188 -12.43 6.91 -9.94
CA THR A 188 -13.64 6.57 -9.18
C THR A 188 -13.49 5.14 -8.65
N LYS A 189 -13.92 4.87 -7.42
CA LYS A 189 -13.85 3.52 -6.80
C LYS A 189 -12.42 3.01 -6.54
N ILE A 190 -11.54 3.87 -5.99
CA ILE A 190 -10.15 3.52 -5.62
C ILE A 190 -10.09 2.26 -4.76
N ILE A 191 -10.85 2.22 -3.66
CA ILE A 191 -10.89 1.08 -2.73
C ILE A 191 -11.23 -0.23 -3.46
N SER A 192 -12.31 -0.21 -4.27
CA SER A 192 -12.72 -1.38 -5.04
C SER A 192 -11.65 -1.82 -6.04
N THR A 193 -10.93 -0.87 -6.63
CA THR A 193 -9.88 -1.15 -7.62
C THR A 193 -8.69 -1.84 -6.96
N ILE A 194 -8.19 -1.30 -5.84
CA ILE A 194 -7.11 -1.90 -5.04
C ILE A 194 -7.53 -3.29 -4.55
N TYR A 195 -8.75 -3.40 -4.02
CA TYR A 195 -9.25 -4.65 -3.46
C TYR A 195 -9.41 -5.76 -4.52
N THR A 196 -9.93 -5.41 -5.70
CA THR A 196 -10.10 -6.39 -6.78
C THR A 196 -8.75 -6.84 -7.34
N SER A 197 -7.78 -5.94 -7.39
CA SER A 197 -6.44 -6.25 -7.86
C SER A 197 -5.68 -7.19 -6.89
N GLU A 198 -5.99 -7.14 -5.58
CA GLU A 198 -5.50 -8.11 -4.59
C GLU A 198 -6.12 -9.52 -4.76
N LYS A 199 -7.41 -9.58 -5.12
CA LYS A 199 -8.14 -10.85 -5.28
C LYS A 199 -7.66 -11.68 -6.46
N THR A 200 -7.36 -11.05 -7.59
CA THR A 200 -6.89 -11.75 -8.80
C THR A 200 -5.58 -12.49 -8.58
N ASP A 201 -4.69 -11.96 -7.73
CA ASP A 201 -3.41 -12.56 -7.36
C ASP A 201 -3.57 -13.80 -6.46
N THR A 202 -4.54 -13.75 -5.53
CA THR A 202 -4.81 -14.88 -4.61
C THR A 202 -5.40 -16.08 -5.35
N HIS A 203 -6.24 -15.84 -6.36
CA HIS A 203 -6.78 -16.90 -7.21
C HIS A 203 -5.73 -17.51 -8.14
N ALA A 204 -4.87 -16.70 -8.76
CA ALA A 204 -3.81 -17.19 -9.66
C ALA A 204 -2.79 -18.09 -8.93
N LYS A 205 -2.33 -17.68 -7.74
CA LYS A 205 -1.43 -18.48 -6.89
C LYS A 205 -2.04 -19.81 -6.44
N HIS A 206 -3.36 -19.85 -6.26
CA HIS A 206 -4.09 -21.07 -5.91
C HIS A 206 -4.18 -22.07 -7.07
N TYR A 207 -4.33 -21.61 -8.31
CA TYR A 207 -4.34 -22.51 -9.48
C TYR A 207 -2.95 -23.09 -9.77
N GLN A 208 -1.89 -22.27 -9.71
CA GLN A 208 -0.52 -22.75 -9.91
C GLN A 208 -0.05 -23.78 -8.87
N ASN A 209 -0.48 -23.65 -7.61
CA ASN A 209 -0.20 -24.64 -6.56
C ASN A 209 -1.02 -25.93 -6.70
N ARG A 210 -2.13 -25.92 -7.48
CA ARG A 210 -2.96 -27.11 -7.70
C ARG A 210 -2.47 -27.94 -8.88
N GLU A 211 -1.92 -27.29 -9.91
CA GLU A 211 -1.29 -27.97 -11.05
C GLU A 211 0.04 -28.64 -10.67
N THR A 212 0.79 -28.11 -9.71
CA THR A 212 2.03 -28.73 -9.20
C THR A 212 1.80 -29.91 -8.24
N GLN A 213 0.55 -30.20 -7.87
CA GLN A 213 0.19 -31.35 -7.02
C GLN A 213 -0.57 -32.45 -7.79
N LEU A 214 -0.81 -32.28 -9.08
CA LEU A 214 -1.37 -33.35 -9.92
C LEU A 214 -0.22 -34.29 -10.33
N PRO A 215 -0.30 -35.60 -10.04
CA PRO A 215 0.67 -36.55 -10.57
C PRO A 215 0.63 -36.53 -12.10
N PRO A 216 1.76 -36.74 -12.79
CA PRO A 216 1.80 -36.80 -14.25
C PRO A 216 0.77 -37.80 -14.77
N LEU A 217 0.05 -37.42 -15.83
CA LEU A 217 -0.87 -38.27 -16.58
C LEU A 217 -0.11 -39.39 -17.33
N GLU A 218 0.54 -40.29 -16.59
CA GLU A 218 1.13 -41.52 -17.15
C GLU A 218 0.67 -42.80 -16.45
N VAL A 219 -0.17 -42.72 -15.41
CA VAL A 219 -0.66 -43.92 -14.71
C VAL A 219 -2.14 -44.18 -15.00
N LEU A 220 -2.48 -44.40 -16.27
CA LEU A 220 -3.75 -45.01 -16.67
C LEU A 220 -3.56 -45.88 -17.92
N LYS A 221 -2.59 -46.79 -17.85
CA LYS A 221 -2.56 -48.01 -18.67
C LYS A 221 -2.37 -49.21 -17.73
N LYS A 222 -3.45 -49.63 -17.08
CA LYS A 222 -3.55 -50.99 -16.53
C LYS A 222 -4.62 -51.74 -17.31
N PRO A 223 -4.29 -52.90 -17.92
CA PRO A 223 -5.24 -53.67 -18.70
C PRO A 223 -6.30 -54.29 -17.78
N LEU A 224 -7.54 -54.30 -18.28
CA LEU A 224 -8.69 -54.98 -17.71
C LEU A 224 -8.38 -56.46 -17.46
N GLN A 225 -8.55 -56.90 -16.21
CA GLN A 225 -8.64 -58.32 -15.86
C GLN A 225 -10.12 -58.66 -15.61
N PRO A 226 -10.60 -59.82 -16.12
CA PRO A 226 -12.02 -60.14 -16.16
C PRO A 226 -12.57 -60.61 -14.80
N MET A 227 -13.88 -60.44 -14.68
CA MET A 227 -14.71 -60.71 -13.51
C MET A 227 -14.61 -62.16 -13.02
N SER A 228 -14.64 -62.32 -11.68
CA SER A 228 -15.09 -63.54 -11.03
C SER A 228 -16.22 -63.20 -10.05
N THR A 229 -17.23 -64.05 -10.09
CA THR A 229 -18.58 -63.93 -9.55
C THR A 229 -18.75 -64.56 -8.17
N HIS A 230 -19.56 -63.89 -7.33
CA HIS A 230 -20.41 -64.42 -6.23
C HIS A 230 -19.73 -64.89 -4.90
N PRO A 231 -20.50 -65.16 -3.81
CA PRO A 231 -21.52 -64.32 -3.13
C PRO A 231 -21.52 -64.41 -1.56
N PHE A 232 -22.43 -63.65 -0.93
CA PHE A 232 -23.14 -63.85 0.37
C PHE A 232 -22.58 -63.37 1.74
N LEU A 233 -23.46 -62.58 2.41
CA LEU A 233 -23.79 -62.46 3.85
C LEU A 233 -22.66 -62.02 4.82
N ASN A 234 -22.86 -61.20 5.86
CA ASN A 234 -23.95 -61.20 6.83
C ASN A 234 -23.98 -59.92 7.71
N HIS A 235 -25.09 -59.77 8.45
CA HIS A 235 -25.42 -58.79 9.50
C HIS A 235 -24.33 -58.55 10.60
N ASN A 236 -24.27 -57.33 11.15
CA ASN A 236 -24.61 -57.12 12.57
C ASN A 236 -24.75 -55.63 12.97
N MET A 237 -25.89 -55.36 13.61
CA MET A 237 -26.18 -54.21 14.48
C MET A 237 -25.36 -54.31 15.77
N ILE A 238 -24.92 -53.18 16.33
CA ILE A 238 -24.88 -52.95 17.79
C ILE A 238 -25.30 -51.50 18.11
N HIS A 239 -26.31 -51.40 18.97
CA HIS A 239 -26.77 -50.22 19.71
C HIS A 239 -25.89 -49.94 20.94
N ALA A 240 -25.74 -48.66 21.32
CA ALA A 240 -25.77 -48.17 22.72
C ALA A 240 -25.65 -46.62 22.72
N HIS A 241 -26.71 -45.88 23.09
CA HIS A 241 -27.00 -45.28 24.41
C HIS A 241 -25.98 -44.21 24.87
N HIS A 242 -26.36 -42.93 24.83
CA HIS A 242 -26.73 -42.08 26.00
C HIS A 242 -25.66 -42.08 27.11
N THR A 243 -25.04 -40.95 27.47
CA THR A 243 -25.59 -40.06 28.51
C THR A 243 -25.13 -38.60 28.39
N SER A 244 -26.08 -37.71 28.67
CA SER A 244 -25.93 -36.29 28.98
C SER A 244 -25.36 -36.06 30.39
N THR A 245 -24.60 -34.99 30.60
CA THR A 245 -24.74 -34.10 31.78
C THR A 245 -24.17 -32.70 31.49
N PRO A 246 -24.81 -31.63 32.00
CA PRO A 246 -24.38 -30.24 31.88
C PRO A 246 -23.63 -29.76 33.14
N ASN A 247 -22.79 -28.73 33.03
CA ASN A 247 -22.48 -27.87 34.18
C ASN A 247 -21.98 -26.46 33.77
N THR A 248 -22.91 -25.52 33.89
CA THR A 248 -22.88 -24.24 34.62
C THR A 248 -21.56 -23.57 35.08
N HIS A 249 -21.60 -22.23 35.05
CA HIS A 249 -20.88 -21.25 35.89
C HIS A 249 -19.40 -20.97 35.55
N SER A 250 -18.83 -19.75 35.48
CA SER A 250 -19.25 -18.39 35.83
C SER A 250 -18.31 -17.37 35.16
N SER A 251 -18.86 -16.21 34.83
CA SER A 251 -18.15 -14.95 34.51
C SER A 251 -17.43 -14.39 35.75
N PRO A 252 -16.32 -13.65 35.56
CA PRO A 252 -16.20 -12.40 36.29
C PRO A 252 -15.62 -11.25 35.42
N TYR A 253 -16.40 -10.18 35.27
CA TYR A 253 -15.89 -8.85 34.95
C TYR A 253 -15.20 -8.26 36.19
N PRO A 254 -14.06 -7.58 36.05
CA PRO A 254 -13.60 -6.63 37.05
C PRO A 254 -14.25 -5.24 36.85
N PRO A 255 -14.44 -4.44 37.91
CA PRO A 255 -15.17 -3.20 37.84
C PRO A 255 -14.25 -1.95 37.89
N HIS A 256 -14.84 -0.82 37.47
CA HIS A 256 -14.47 0.57 37.78
C HIS A 256 -13.21 1.19 37.14
N SER A 257 -13.48 2.05 36.15
CA SER A 257 -12.65 3.20 35.77
C SER A 257 -12.78 4.32 36.81
N PRO A 258 -11.69 5.02 37.18
CA PRO A 258 -11.79 6.31 37.84
C PRO A 258 -11.95 7.45 36.82
N SER A 259 -12.85 8.38 37.16
CA SER A 259 -13.16 9.61 36.43
C SER A 259 -11.94 10.53 36.24
N PRO A 260 -11.89 11.34 35.16
CA PRO A 260 -10.83 12.32 34.96
C PRO A 260 -10.98 13.54 35.88
N PRO A 261 -9.88 14.19 36.30
CA PRO A 261 -9.93 15.42 37.08
C PRO A 261 -10.39 16.61 36.24
N SER A 262 -11.11 17.53 36.88
CA SER A 262 -11.63 18.77 36.32
C SER A 262 -10.52 19.68 35.76
N LEU A 263 -10.63 20.03 34.48
CA LEU A 263 -9.87 21.12 33.87
C LEU A 263 -10.48 22.46 34.31
N SER A 264 -9.91 23.03 35.36
CA SER A 264 -10.06 24.43 35.67
C SER A 264 -8.67 25.03 35.83
N GLN A 265 -8.46 26.16 35.16
CA GLN A 265 -7.40 27.17 35.33
C GLN A 265 -6.34 27.31 34.22
N ARG A 266 -6.30 28.58 33.76
CA ARG A 266 -5.22 29.35 33.10
C ARG A 266 -5.07 29.23 31.59
N LEU A 267 -5.87 30.04 30.90
CA LEU A 267 -5.51 30.65 29.62
C LEU A 267 -4.32 31.61 29.82
N PRO A 268 -3.24 31.52 29.03
CA PRO A 268 -2.22 32.55 28.97
C PRO A 268 -2.70 33.74 28.12
N THR A 269 -2.47 34.94 28.64
CA THR A 269 -2.71 36.24 28.01
C THR A 269 -1.90 36.37 26.72
N MET A 270 -2.59 36.72 25.62
CA MET A 270 -1.98 37.06 24.33
C MET A 270 -1.24 38.41 24.44
N PRO A 271 -0.04 38.56 23.85
CA PRO A 271 0.63 39.85 23.76
C PRO A 271 -0.02 40.72 22.66
N THR A 272 -0.40 41.94 23.02
CA THR A 272 -0.84 43.00 22.11
C THR A 272 0.31 43.37 21.17
N ILE A 273 0.13 43.13 19.87
CA ILE A 273 1.04 43.60 18.83
C ILE A 273 0.67 45.05 18.49
N GLN A 274 1.54 46.00 18.84
CA GLN A 274 1.47 47.37 18.32
C GLN A 274 1.94 47.37 16.86
N ILE A 275 1.10 47.90 15.97
CA ILE A 275 1.42 48.11 14.56
C ILE A 275 1.91 49.55 14.42
N ASP A 276 3.21 49.72 14.22
CA ASP A 276 3.79 51.01 13.80
C ASP A 276 3.51 51.23 12.31
N THR A 277 2.75 52.27 12.00
CA THR A 277 2.56 52.76 10.62
C THR A 277 3.76 53.60 10.17
N PRO A 278 4.33 53.36 8.98
CA PRO A 278 5.42 54.17 8.46
C PRO A 278 4.94 55.53 7.96
N LYS A 279 5.70 56.58 8.28
CA LYS A 279 5.52 57.94 7.76
C LYS A 279 5.81 58.00 6.26
N PRO A 280 5.04 58.78 5.49
CA PRO A 280 5.29 58.97 4.07
C PRO A 280 6.48 59.92 3.84
N HIS A 281 7.34 59.56 2.89
CA HIS A 281 8.26 60.45 2.19
C HIS A 281 7.77 60.64 0.76
#